data_AF-A0A833EDG6-F1
#
_entry.id   AF-A0A833EDG6-F1
#
_cell.length_a   1.000
_cell.length_b   1.000
_cell.length_c   1.000
_cell.angle_alpha   90.00
_cell.angle_beta   90.00
_cell.angle_gamma   90.00
#
_symmetry.space_group_name_H-M   'P 1'
#
loop_
_entity.id
_entity.type
_entity.pdbx_description
1 polymer ?
#
loop_
_entity_poly.entity_id
_entity_poly.type
_entity_poly.pdbx_seq_one_letter_code
_entity_poly.pdbx_strand_id
1 'polypeptide(L)'
;MENIGQRIKQLRKMLKLSQKEFAEKIGKSLRAVQNWEYGQRTPDESTVKLIAKEFNVNEEWLKTGEGEMFTKAKRGVIEDIENAIKQI
;
A
#
# COMPACT_ATOMS: atom_id res chain seq x y z
N MET A 1 -14.07 15.27 5.02
CA MET A 1 -13.94 13.87 5.48
C MET A 1 -12.89 13.23 4.60
N GLU A 2 -11.88 12.59 5.18
CA GLU A 2 -10.77 12.02 4.40
C GLU A 2 -11.20 10.72 3.70
N ASN A 3 -11.05 10.64 2.38
CA ASN A 3 -11.44 9.44 1.60
C ASN A 3 -10.23 8.54 1.29
N ILE A 4 -10.49 7.32 0.80
CA ILE A 4 -9.46 6.34 0.49
C ILE A 4 -8.44 6.85 -0.54
N GLY A 5 -8.86 7.70 -1.48
CA GLY A 5 -7.98 8.33 -2.45
C GLY A 5 -6.92 9.23 -1.80
N GLN A 6 -7.32 10.01 -0.79
CA GLN A 6 -6.39 10.83 -0.02
C GLN A 6 -5.41 9.96 0.79
N ARG A 7 -5.86 8.85 1.36
CA ARG A 7 -4.98 7.89 2.06
C ARG A 7 -4.00 7.18 1.13
N ILE A 8 -4.41 6.83 -0.09
CA ILE A 8 -3.50 6.35 -1.14
C ILE A 8 -2.42 7.38 -1.44
N LYS A 9 -2.81 8.65 -1.56
CA LYS A 9 -1.85 9.76 -1.78
C LYS A 9 -0.90 9.93 -0.60
N GLN A 10 -1.39 9.82 0.63
CA GLN A 10 -0.55 9.88 1.84
C GLN A 10 0.46 8.75 1.86
N LEU A 11 0.02 7.50 1.67
CA LEU A 11 0.86 6.32 1.59
C LEU A 11 1.94 6.48 0.52
N ARG A 12 1.55 6.85 -0.71
CA ARG A 12 2.49 7.03 -1.81
C ARG A 12 3.57 8.06 -1.48
N LYS A 13 3.17 9.20 -0.90
CA LYS A 13 4.10 10.25 -0.49
C LYS A 13 5.03 9.80 0.62
N MET A 14 4.52 9.03 1.59
CA MET A 14 5.33 8.43 2.66
C MET A 14 6.42 7.51 2.09
N LEU A 15 6.07 6.72 1.07
CA LEU A 15 6.99 5.85 0.34
C LEU A 15 7.93 6.61 -0.63
N LYS A 16 7.76 7.94 -0.75
CA LYS A 16 8.52 8.81 -1.67
C LYS A 16 8.42 8.39 -3.14
N LEU A 17 7.28 7.84 -3.55
CA LEU A 17 7.04 7.42 -4.93
C LEU A 17 6.29 8.50 -5.72
N SER A 18 6.61 8.63 -7.00
CA SER A 18 5.75 9.30 -7.98
C SER A 18 4.46 8.50 -8.19
N GLN A 19 3.42 9.14 -8.75
CA GLN A 19 2.18 8.43 -9.10
C GLN A 19 2.42 7.31 -10.12
N LYS A 20 3.43 7.47 -10.99
CA LYS A 20 3.78 6.47 -12.00
C LYS A 20 4.43 5.25 -11.36
N GLU A 21 5.44 5.44 -10.52
CA GLU A 21 6.12 4.33 -9.82
C GLU A 21 5.16 3.57 -8.90
N PHE A 22 4.26 4.28 -8.22
CA PHE A 22 3.23 3.63 -7.40
C PHE A 22 2.30 2.77 -8.26
N ALA A 23 1.85 3.28 -9.40
CA ALA A 23 0.99 2.56 -10.34
C ALA A 23 1.68 1.30 -10.89
N GLU A 24 2.96 1.41 -11.27
CA GLU A 24 3.77 0.31 -11.77
C GLU A 24 3.92 -0.82 -10.74
N LYS A 25 4.18 -0.48 -9.46
CA LYS A 25 4.31 -1.47 -8.38
C LYS A 25 3.04 -2.31 -8.15
N ILE A 26 1.87 -1.73 -8.37
CA ILE A 26 0.59 -2.44 -8.21
C ILE A 26 -0.02 -2.91 -9.54
N GLY A 27 0.72 -2.82 -10.65
CA GLY A 27 0.25 -3.25 -11.97
C GLY A 27 -1.00 -2.49 -12.46
N LYS A 28 -1.11 -1.19 -12.15
CA LYS A 28 -2.23 -0.32 -12.55
C LYS A 28 -1.74 0.80 -13.44
N SER A 29 -2.65 1.45 -14.16
CA SER A 29 -2.31 2.61 -14.96
C SER A 29 -2.11 3.86 -14.10
N LEU A 30 -1.23 4.77 -14.54
CA LEU A 30 -1.07 6.09 -13.92
C LEU A 30 -2.42 6.81 -13.78
N ARG A 31 -3.29 6.70 -14.79
CA ARG A 31 -4.60 7.34 -14.78
C ARG A 31 -5.51 6.78 -13.69
N ALA A 32 -5.44 5.48 -13.38
CA ALA A 32 -6.20 4.89 -12.29
C ALA A 32 -5.80 5.51 -10.94
N VAL A 33 -4.50 5.59 -10.66
CA VAL A 33 -3.97 6.22 -9.43
C VAL A 33 -4.37 7.69 -9.34
N GLN A 34 -4.26 8.45 -10.44
CA GLN A 34 -4.73 9.84 -10.48
C GLN A 34 -6.22 9.96 -10.16
N ASN A 35 -7.07 9.15 -10.82
CA ASN A 35 -8.51 9.17 -10.57
C ASN A 35 -8.83 8.88 -9.10
N TRP A 36 -8.09 7.98 -8.45
CA TRP A 36 -8.25 7.71 -7.02
C TRP A 36 -7.79 8.89 -6.16
N GLU A 37 -6.57 9.39 -6.35
CA GLU A 37 -6.02 10.48 -5.54
C GLU A 37 -6.79 11.80 -5.68
N TYR A 38 -7.48 12.00 -6.79
CA TYR A 38 -8.36 13.15 -7.02
C TYR A 38 -9.82 12.89 -6.60
N GLY A 39 -10.14 11.71 -6.07
CA GLY A 39 -11.49 11.36 -5.62
C GLY A 39 -12.51 11.18 -6.76
N GLN A 40 -12.04 11.04 -8.00
CA GLN A 40 -12.90 10.84 -9.18
C GLN A 40 -13.43 9.41 -9.28
N ARG A 41 -12.66 8.44 -8.75
CA ARG A 41 -13.02 7.03 -8.67
C ARG A 41 -12.52 6.45 -7.35
N THR A 42 -13.07 5.31 -6.97
CA THR A 42 -12.61 4.51 -5.82
C THR A 42 -11.94 3.25 -6.35
N PRO A 43 -10.82 2.79 -5.76
CA PRO A 43 -10.28 1.47 -6.07
C PRO A 43 -11.28 0.37 -5.68
N ASP A 44 -11.33 -0.71 -6.45
CA ASP A 44 -12.08 -1.90 -6.04
C ASP A 44 -11.41 -2.62 -4.86
N GLU A 45 -12.16 -3.49 -4.21
CA GLU A 45 -11.71 -4.28 -3.06
C GLU A 45 -10.42 -5.08 -3.35
N SER A 46 -10.29 -5.62 -4.57
CA SER A 46 -9.10 -6.40 -4.96
C SER A 46 -7.85 -5.52 -5.03
N THR A 47 -8.01 -4.29 -5.50
CA THR A 47 -6.95 -3.29 -5.60
C THR A 47 -6.56 -2.78 -4.21
N VAL A 48 -7.52 -2.60 -3.31
CA VAL A 48 -7.23 -2.25 -1.90
C VAL A 48 -6.38 -3.33 -1.24
N LYS A 49 -6.75 -4.61 -1.39
CA LYS A 49 -5.96 -5.75 -0.89
C LYS A 49 -4.58 -5.84 -1.51
N LEU A 50 -4.47 -5.55 -2.80
CA LEU A 50 -3.18 -5.52 -3.50
C LEU A 50 -2.27 -4.43 -2.93
N ILE A 51 -2.77 -3.22 -2.74
CA ILE A 51 -2.02 -2.10 -2.13
C ILE A 51 -1.58 -2.49 -0.71
N ALA A 52 -2.48 -3.05 0.09
CA ALA A 52 -2.19 -3.49 1.46
C ALA A 52 -1.04 -4.51 1.48
N LYS A 53 -1.08 -5.51 0.60
CA LYS A 53 -0.05 -6.54 0.47
C LYS A 53 1.30 -5.98 -0.01
N GLU A 54 1.29 -5.21 -1.10
CA GLU A 54 2.51 -4.71 -1.76
C GLU A 54 3.30 -3.77 -0.86
N PHE A 55 2.61 -2.96 -0.05
CA PHE A 55 3.24 -1.92 0.77
C PHE A 55 3.20 -2.20 2.28
N ASN A 56 2.77 -3.41 2.68
CA ASN A 56 2.60 -3.79 4.09
C ASN A 56 1.69 -2.82 4.88
N VAL A 57 0.61 -2.38 4.25
CA VAL A 57 -0.32 -1.38 4.79
C VAL A 57 -1.50 -2.07 5.46
N ASN A 58 -1.97 -1.49 6.56
CA ASN A 58 -3.19 -1.91 7.22
C ASN A 58 -4.40 -1.59 6.34
N GLU A 59 -5.12 -2.63 5.94
CA GLU A 59 -6.30 -2.51 5.07
C GLU A 59 -7.41 -1.67 5.72
N GLU A 60 -7.58 -1.79 7.04
CA GLU A 60 -8.57 -1.00 7.81
C GLU A 60 -8.21 0.47 7.73
N TRP A 61 -6.96 0.83 8.05
CA TRP A 61 -6.48 2.20 7.90
C TRP A 61 -6.67 2.72 6.48
N LEU A 62 -6.36 1.92 5.45
CA LEU A 62 -6.53 2.35 4.07
C LEU A 62 -8.00 2.62 3.73
N LYS A 63 -8.94 1.84 4.27
CA LYS A 63 -10.38 1.98 4.01
C LYS A 63 -11.06 3.05 4.84
N THR A 64 -10.76 3.16 6.13
CA THR A 64 -11.49 4.02 7.08
C THR A 64 -10.65 5.14 7.64
N GLY A 65 -9.32 4.99 7.64
CA GLY A 65 -8.38 5.88 8.32
C GLY A 65 -8.14 5.51 9.78
N GLU A 66 -8.72 4.41 10.25
CA GLU A 66 -8.60 3.97 11.63
C GLU A 66 -7.39 3.06 11.85
N GLY A 67 -6.69 3.26 12.98
CA GLY A 67 -5.50 2.51 13.34
C GLY A 67 -4.21 3.00 12.68
N GLU A 68 -3.17 2.18 12.77
CA GLU A 68 -1.84 2.49 12.22
C GLU A 68 -1.78 2.24 10.71
N MET A 69 -1.00 3.06 9.99
CA MET A 69 -0.84 2.96 8.52
C MET A 69 -0.22 1.63 8.09
N PHE A 70 0.84 1.20 8.78
CA PHE A 70 1.56 -0.03 8.43
C PHE A 70 1.15 -1.16 9.37
N THR A 71 1.06 -2.38 8.82
CA THR A 71 0.90 -3.53 9.70
C THR A 71 2.21 -3.77 10.45
N LYS A 72 2.13 -4.10 11.74
CA LYS A 72 3.29 -4.60 12.48
C LYS A 72 3.70 -5.89 11.77
N ALA A 73 4.82 -5.85 11.05
CA ALA A 73 5.31 -7.00 10.30
C ALA A 73 5.26 -8.26 11.17
N LYS A 74 4.65 -9.34 10.68
CA LYS A 74 4.89 -10.65 11.28
C LYS A 74 6.40 -10.89 11.18
N ARG A 75 7.04 -11.10 12.33
CA ARG A 75 8.48 -11.38 12.48
C ARG A 75 9.06 -12.47 11.54
N GLY A 76 8.22 -13.27 10.88
CA GLY A 76 8.65 -14.46 10.14
C GLY A 76 9.54 -14.23 8.91
N VAL A 77 9.46 -13.07 8.23
CA VAL A 77 10.30 -12.86 7.02
C VAL A 77 11.78 -12.61 7.37
N ILE A 78 12.06 -12.07 8.56
CA ILE A 78 13.44 -11.89 9.04
C ILE A 78 14.03 -13.24 9.46
N GLU A 79 13.23 -14.12 10.09
CA GLU A 79 13.67 -15.47 10.46
C GLU A 79 14.09 -16.31 9.23
N ASP A 80 13.38 -16.20 8.10
CA ASP A 80 13.72 -16.96 6.90
C ASP A 80 15.07 -16.53 6.28
N ILE A 81 15.41 -15.23 6.34
CA ILE A 81 16.71 -14.72 5.88
C ILE A 81 17.82 -15.08 6.88
N GLU A 82 17.57 -14.95 8.18
CA GLU A 82 18.55 -15.31 9.22
C GLU A 82 18.85 -16.82 9.24
N ASN A 83 17.85 -17.66 9.00
CA ASN A 83 18.02 -19.12 8.94
C ASN A 83 18.73 -19.55 7.65
N ALA A 84 18.53 -18.85 6.53
CA ALA A 84 19.27 -19.11 5.30
C ALA A 84 20.76 -18.77 5.41
N ILE A 85 21.13 -17.75 6.21
CA ILE A 85 22.53 -17.36 6.45
C ILE A 85 23.22 -18.28 7.47
N LYS A 86 22.48 -18.86 8.42
CA LYS A 86 23.01 -19.79 9.44
C LYS A 86 23.27 -21.23 8.92
N GLN A 87 22.86 -21.54 7.69
CA GLN A 87 23.06 -22.84 7.03
C GLN A 87 24.26 -22.84 6.05
N ILE A 88 25.01 -21.73 5.99
CA ILE A 88 26.29 -21.58 5.26
C ILE A 88 27.38 -21.44 6.31
#